data_AF-A0A920AUM8-F1
#
_entry.id   AF-A0A920AUM8-F1
#
_cell.length_a   1.000
_cell.length_b   1.000
_cell.length_c   1.000
_cell.angle_alpha   90.00
_cell.angle_beta   90.00
_cell.angle_gamma   90.00
#
_symmetry.space_group_name_H-M   'P 1'
#
loop_
_entity.id
_entity.type
_entity.pdbx_description
1 polymer ?
#
loop_
_entity_poly.entity_id
_entity_poly.type
_entity_poly.pdbx_seq_one_letter_code
_entity_poly.pdbx_strand_id
1 'polypeptide(L)'
;MPRSDIADAESYIGILVDDEFKTNWKLYIGKDRTFARQLITEHKYSFYYFDSDKSLSGKLFLLNEVLKNTKDYLMIFDDLEDNLFWYRNELEHLNKIAIKYGNKFIGLIYSNEYQLNIREIYE
;
A
#
# COMPACT_ATOMS: atom_id res chain seq x y z
N MET A 1 -8.52 -13.02 -6.68
CA MET A 1 -8.58 -14.35 -7.32
C MET A 1 -9.14 -14.15 -8.73
N PRO A 2 -8.51 -14.72 -9.76
CA PRO A 2 -9.04 -14.68 -11.12
C PRO A 2 -10.47 -15.23 -11.16
N ARG A 3 -11.27 -14.73 -12.10
CA ARG A 3 -12.66 -15.16 -12.30
C ARG A 3 -12.70 -16.64 -12.67
N SER A 4 -13.22 -17.48 -11.78
CA SER A 4 -13.27 -18.94 -11.98
C SER A 4 -14.20 -19.38 -13.11
N ASP A 5 -15.09 -18.50 -13.57
CA ASP A 5 -15.98 -18.72 -14.70
C ASP A 5 -15.33 -18.43 -16.07
N ILE A 6 -14.12 -17.89 -16.11
CA ILE A 6 -13.35 -17.66 -17.34
C ILE A 6 -12.25 -18.72 -17.45
N ALA A 7 -12.24 -19.46 -18.57
CA ALA A 7 -11.12 -20.34 -18.89
C ALA A 7 -9.85 -19.51 -19.10
N ASP A 8 -8.75 -19.91 -18.46
CA ASP A 8 -7.46 -19.21 -18.51
C ASP A 8 -7.55 -17.74 -18.07
N ALA A 9 -8.36 -17.44 -17.06
CA ALA A 9 -8.59 -16.07 -16.54
C ALA A 9 -7.30 -15.31 -16.19
N GLU A 10 -6.21 -16.02 -15.91
CA GLU A 10 -4.92 -15.47 -15.52
C GLU A 10 -4.22 -14.77 -16.68
N SER A 11 -4.36 -15.26 -17.92
CA SER A 11 -3.78 -14.63 -19.11
C SER A 11 -4.43 -13.31 -19.48
N TYR A 12 -5.62 -13.03 -18.93
CA TYR A 12 -6.32 -11.76 -19.12
C TYR A 12 -5.90 -10.66 -18.13
N ILE A 13 -5.00 -10.94 -17.18
CA ILE A 13 -4.57 -9.95 -16.19
C ILE A 13 -3.56 -8.99 -16.85
N GLY A 14 -3.89 -7.70 -16.86
CA GLY A 14 -3.00 -6.65 -17.37
C GLY A 14 -2.89 -6.59 -18.90
N ILE A 15 -3.82 -7.22 -19.64
CA ILE A 15 -3.80 -7.25 -21.13
C ILE A 15 -3.94 -5.88 -21.79
N LEU A 16 -4.48 -4.88 -21.09
CA LEU A 16 -4.64 -3.52 -21.61
C LEU A 16 -3.35 -2.70 -21.52
N VAL A 17 -2.33 -3.21 -20.84
CA VAL A 17 -1.04 -2.55 -20.65
C VAL A 17 -0.09 -3.10 -21.71
N ASP A 18 0.57 -2.23 -22.47
CA ASP A 18 1.59 -2.67 -23.42
C ASP A 18 2.78 -3.30 -22.69
N ASP A 19 3.40 -4.30 -23.32
CA ASP A 19 4.46 -5.09 -22.67
C ASP A 19 5.71 -4.25 -22.32
N GLU A 20 5.94 -3.14 -23.01
CA GLU A 20 7.00 -2.18 -22.67
C GLU A 20 6.83 -1.56 -21.27
N PHE A 21 5.60 -1.42 -20.78
CA PHE A 21 5.34 -0.89 -19.44
C PHE A 21 5.39 -1.96 -18.35
N LYS A 22 5.46 -3.25 -18.73
CA LYS A 22 5.47 -4.38 -17.79
C LYS A 22 6.87 -4.85 -17.40
N THR A 23 7.94 -4.24 -17.93
CA THR A 23 9.32 -4.73 -17.72
C THR A 23 9.70 -4.87 -16.24
N ASN A 24 9.17 -4.00 -15.36
CA ASN A 24 9.43 -4.03 -13.92
C ASN A 24 8.28 -4.61 -13.10
N TRP A 25 7.31 -5.25 -13.75
CA TRP A 25 6.14 -5.81 -13.07
C TRP A 25 6.42 -7.24 -12.63
N LYS A 26 5.95 -7.57 -11.43
CA LYS A 26 5.88 -8.95 -10.97
C LYS A 26 4.46 -9.24 -10.52
N LEU A 27 3.79 -10.12 -11.24
CA LEU A 27 2.41 -10.50 -10.96
C LEU A 27 2.36 -11.65 -9.94
N TYR A 28 1.59 -11.45 -8.86
CA TYR A 28 1.33 -12.46 -7.84
C TYR A 28 -0.16 -12.80 -7.84
N ILE A 29 -0.50 -14.05 -8.17
CA ILE A 29 -1.89 -14.50 -8.29
C ILE A 29 -2.26 -15.36 -7.08
N GLY A 30 -3.21 -14.87 -6.27
CA GLY A 30 -3.82 -15.64 -5.18
C GLY A 30 -4.47 -14.75 -4.11
N LYS A 31 -4.27 -15.08 -2.83
CA LYS A 31 -4.86 -14.32 -1.72
C LYS A 31 -3.99 -13.13 -1.34
N ASP A 32 -4.56 -11.92 -1.39
CA ASP A 32 -3.88 -10.66 -1.03
C ASP A 32 -3.12 -10.74 0.28
N ARG A 33 -3.76 -11.23 1.35
CA ARG A 33 -3.12 -11.28 2.68
C ARG A 33 -1.90 -12.21 2.73
N THR A 34 -1.91 -13.28 1.93
CA THR A 34 -0.79 -14.23 1.87
C THR A 34 0.41 -13.58 1.19
N PHE A 35 0.22 -13.06 -0.02
CA PHE A 35 1.31 -12.45 -0.77
C PHE A 35 1.78 -11.14 -0.16
N ALA A 36 0.87 -10.27 0.30
CA ALA A 36 1.28 -9.00 0.91
C ALA A 36 2.15 -9.23 2.15
N ARG A 37 1.76 -10.14 3.05
CA ARG A 37 2.60 -10.51 4.20
C ARG A 37 3.95 -11.04 3.74
N GLN A 38 3.95 -11.99 2.81
CA GLN A 38 5.19 -12.56 2.29
C GLN A 38 6.12 -11.47 1.75
N LEU A 39 5.59 -10.58 0.90
CA LEU A 39 6.38 -9.54 0.27
C LEU A 39 6.91 -8.51 1.27
N ILE A 40 6.09 -8.09 2.23
CA ILE A 40 6.50 -7.14 3.27
C ILE A 40 7.58 -7.76 4.18
N THR A 41 7.51 -9.07 4.46
CA THR A 41 8.50 -9.75 5.31
C THR A 41 9.79 -10.05 4.55
N GLU A 42 9.71 -10.48 3.30
CA GLU A 42 10.88 -10.88 2.50
C GLU A 42 11.63 -9.67 1.94
N HIS A 43 10.92 -8.59 1.63
CA HIS A 43 11.49 -7.40 1.01
C HIS A 43 11.40 -6.21 1.96
N LYS A 44 12.53 -5.54 2.17
CA LYS A 44 12.63 -4.33 2.99
C LYS A 44 12.27 -3.09 2.18
N TYR A 45 11.03 -3.03 1.69
CA TYR A 45 10.56 -1.83 0.99
C TYR A 45 10.41 -0.68 1.99
N SER A 46 10.86 0.52 1.62
CA SER A 46 10.59 1.73 2.40
C SER A 46 9.32 2.44 1.95
N PHE A 47 8.73 2.05 0.81
CA PHE A 47 7.57 2.72 0.22
C PHE A 47 6.42 1.76 -0.01
N TYR A 48 5.23 2.15 0.46
CA TYR A 48 3.99 1.39 0.34
C TYR A 48 2.88 2.32 -0.13
N TYR A 49 2.15 1.89 -1.16
CA TYR A 49 1.00 2.63 -1.69
C TYR A 49 -0.24 1.74 -1.60
N PHE A 50 -1.27 2.24 -0.92
CA PHE A 50 -2.52 1.52 -0.69
C PHE A 50 -3.65 2.14 -1.51
N ASP A 51 -4.14 1.35 -2.44
CA ASP A 51 -5.29 1.65 -3.30
C ASP A 51 -6.60 1.87 -2.50
N SER A 52 -7.46 2.75 -3.01
CA SER A 52 -8.65 3.25 -2.29
C SER A 52 -9.69 2.16 -2.07
N ASP A 53 -9.86 1.24 -3.03
CA ASP A 53 -10.82 0.13 -3.02
C ASP A 53 -10.55 -0.95 -1.96
N LYS A 54 -9.43 -0.86 -1.22
CA LYS A 54 -9.14 -1.79 -0.13
C LYS A 54 -10.09 -1.59 1.04
N SER A 55 -10.73 -2.67 1.49
CA SER A 55 -11.59 -2.62 2.68
C SER A 55 -10.84 -2.13 3.93
N LEU A 56 -11.57 -1.56 4.89
CA LEU A 56 -11.03 -1.11 6.18
C LEU A 56 -10.15 -2.18 6.86
N SER A 57 -10.62 -3.43 6.88
CA SER A 57 -9.85 -4.54 7.47
C SER A 57 -8.61 -4.91 6.67
N GLY A 58 -8.63 -4.69 5.34
CA GLY A 58 -7.47 -4.85 4.46
C GLY A 58 -6.42 -3.78 4.74
N LYS A 59 -6.83 -2.50 4.83
CA LYS A 59 -5.94 -1.38 5.17
C LYS A 59 -5.27 -1.59 6.54
N LEU A 60 -6.04 -1.98 7.57
CA LEU A 60 -5.50 -2.28 8.91
C LEU A 60 -4.56 -3.49 8.91
N PHE A 61 -4.88 -4.55 8.18
CA PHE A 61 -4.00 -5.71 8.05
C PHE A 61 -2.64 -5.31 7.47
N LEU A 62 -2.64 -4.58 6.35
CA LEU A 62 -1.41 -4.18 5.68
C LEU A 62 -0.58 -3.21 6.54
N LEU A 63 -1.24 -2.23 7.16
CA LEU A 63 -0.61 -1.33 8.14
C LEU A 63 0.13 -2.12 9.21
N ASN A 64 -0.53 -3.09 9.84
CA ASN A 64 0.07 -3.90 10.90
C ASN A 64 1.25 -4.75 10.40
N GLU A 65 1.16 -5.31 9.19
CA GLU A 65 2.29 -6.06 8.62
C GLU A 65 3.49 -5.13 8.33
N VAL A 66 3.26 -3.92 7.81
CA VAL A 66 4.36 -2.95 7.59
C VAL A 66 4.99 -2.54 8.92
N LEU A 67 4.18 -2.10 9.90
CA LEU A 67 4.66 -1.67 11.22
C LEU A 67 5.47 -2.75 11.95
N LYS A 68 5.12 -4.03 11.76
CA LYS A 68 5.79 -5.16 12.39
C LYS A 68 7.14 -5.49 11.75
N ASN A 69 7.25 -5.35 10.43
CA ASN A 69 8.38 -5.89 9.66
C ASN A 69 9.33 -4.80 9.12
N THR A 70 8.90 -3.54 9.08
CA THR A 70 9.65 -2.44 8.45
C THR A 70 9.82 -1.29 9.43
N LYS A 71 11.07 -0.82 9.59
CA LYS A 71 11.37 0.33 10.46
C LYS A 71 11.42 1.65 9.72
N ASP A 72 11.96 1.65 8.50
CA ASP A 72 11.98 2.79 7.57
C ASP A 72 10.81 2.68 6.60
N TYR A 73 9.72 3.41 6.83
CA TYR A 73 8.55 3.34 5.95
C TYR A 73 7.91 4.69 5.68
N LEU A 74 7.38 4.81 4.46
CA LEU A 74 6.34 5.73 4.03
C LEU A 74 5.17 4.91 3.45
N MET A 75 3.98 5.15 3.98
CA MET A 75 2.73 4.58 3.51
C MET A 75 1.84 5.68 2.98
N ILE A 76 1.30 5.49 1.78
CA ILE A 76 0.33 6.38 1.14
C ILE A 76 -1.04 5.69 1.11
N PHE A 77 -2.07 6.42 1.50
CA PHE A 77 -3.47 6.00 1.43
C PHE A 77 -4.25 7.05 0.63
N ASP A 78 -4.74 6.65 -0.54
CA ASP A 78 -5.58 7.54 -1.34
C ASP A 78 -7.05 7.48 -0.89
N ASP A 79 -7.80 8.52 -1.26
CA ASP A 79 -9.24 8.71 -0.99
C ASP A 79 -9.60 8.47 0.50
N LEU A 80 -8.98 9.25 1.40
CA LEU A 80 -9.19 9.09 2.85
C LEU A 80 -10.66 9.30 3.27
N GLU A 81 -11.41 10.06 2.49
CA GLU A 81 -12.82 10.37 2.74
C GLU A 81 -13.77 9.18 2.51
N ASP A 82 -13.35 8.14 1.78
CA ASP A 82 -14.22 7.04 1.36
C ASP A 82 -14.57 6.09 2.51
N ASN A 83 -13.75 6.06 3.57
CA ASN A 83 -14.01 5.21 4.72
C ASN A 83 -13.41 5.74 6.03
N LEU A 84 -13.79 5.10 7.14
CA LEU A 84 -13.38 5.53 8.48
C LEU A 84 -11.96 5.10 8.88
N PHE A 85 -11.15 4.55 7.96
CA PHE A 85 -9.79 4.08 8.28
C PHE A 85 -8.98 5.18 8.95
N TRP A 86 -8.94 6.39 8.39
CA TRP A 86 -8.09 7.47 8.87
C TRP A 86 -8.36 7.92 10.32
N TYR A 87 -9.59 7.69 10.80
CA TYR A 87 -10.09 8.10 12.11
C TYR A 87 -10.03 6.98 13.15
N ARG A 88 -9.35 5.87 12.86
CA ARG A 88 -9.17 4.76 13.79
C ARG A 88 -8.19 5.11 14.91
N ASN A 89 -8.54 4.76 16.14
CA ASN A 89 -7.71 4.97 17.33
C ASN A 89 -6.34 4.28 17.20
N GLU A 90 -6.28 3.16 16.46
CA GLU A 90 -5.03 2.46 16.16
C GLU A 90 -3.99 3.31 15.42
N LEU A 91 -4.39 4.43 14.82
CA LEU A 91 -3.49 5.33 14.07
C LEU A 91 -3.02 6.54 14.90
N GLU A 92 -3.56 6.78 16.09
CA GLU A 92 -3.33 8.02 16.85
C GLU A 92 -1.87 8.22 17.29
N HIS A 93 -1.14 7.12 17.47
CA HIS A 93 0.25 7.12 17.92
C HIS A 93 1.26 7.13 16.76
N LEU A 94 0.79 7.11 15.51
CA LEU A 94 1.64 7.09 14.33
C LEU A 94 1.86 8.51 13.81
N ASN A 95 3.03 8.77 13.21
CA ASN A 95 3.20 10.01 12.46
C ASN A 95 2.33 9.94 11.22
N LYS A 96 1.30 10.78 11.17
CA LYS A 96 0.36 10.83 10.05
C LYS A 96 0.03 12.25 9.64
N ILE A 97 -0.11 12.48 8.34
CA ILE A 97 -0.48 13.76 7.74
C ILE A 97 -1.54 13.51 6.67
N ALA A 98 -2.63 14.27 6.70
CA ALA A 98 -3.60 14.30 5.62
C ALA A 98 -3.31 15.51 4.72
N ILE A 99 -3.17 15.28 3.42
CA ILE A 99 -2.92 16.30 2.40
C ILE A 99 -4.18 16.43 1.56
N LYS A 100 -4.71 17.65 1.49
CA LYS A 100 -5.85 17.95 0.61
C LYS A 100 -5.36 18.09 -0.84
N TYR A 101 -6.00 17.37 -1.76
CA TYR A 101 -5.74 17.47 -3.20
C TYR A 101 -7.08 17.62 -3.94
N GLY A 102 -7.38 18.85 -4.37
CA GLY A 102 -8.70 19.18 -4.91
C GLY A 102 -9.80 18.97 -3.86
N ASN A 103 -10.75 18.08 -4.18
CA ASN A 103 -11.85 17.70 -3.27
C ASN A 103 -11.57 16.44 -2.46
N LYS A 104 -10.39 15.84 -2.64
CA LYS A 104 -10.01 14.58 -2.02
C LYS A 104 -8.88 14.74 -1.01
N PHE A 105 -8.62 13.71 -0.22
CA PHE A 105 -7.51 13.68 0.73
C PHE A 105 -6.62 12.47 0.50
N ILE A 106 -5.30 12.71 0.53
CA ILE A 106 -4.26 11.69 0.53
C ILE A 106 -3.66 11.63 1.93
N GLY A 107 -3.55 10.44 2.49
CA GLY A 107 -2.94 10.19 3.79
C GLY A 107 -1.53 9.68 3.67
N LEU A 108 -0.62 10.30 4.42
CA LEU A 108 0.73 9.81 4.62
C LEU A 108 0.88 9.29 6.04
N ILE A 109 1.43 8.08 6.20
CA ILE A 109 1.88 7.54 7.48
C ILE A 109 3.34 7.15 7.33
N TYR A 110 4.20 7.63 8.22
CA TYR A 110 5.65 7.43 8.07
C TYR A 110 6.35 7.17 9.39
N SER A 111 7.50 6.49 9.33
CA SER A 111 8.29 6.21 10.51
C SER A 111 9.23 7.36 10.87
N ASN A 112 9.70 7.38 12.12
CA ASN A 112 10.74 8.33 12.54
C ASN A 112 12.04 8.13 11.74
N GLU A 113 12.38 6.89 11.40
CA GLU A 113 13.57 6.55 10.60
C GLU A 113 13.46 7.14 9.19
N TYR A 114 12.30 7.01 8.54
CA TYR A 114 12.03 7.63 7.24
C TYR A 114 12.18 9.16 7.27
N GLN A 115 11.65 9.79 8.33
CA GLN A 115 11.76 11.23 8.49
C GLN A 115 13.21 11.71 8.63
N LEU A 116 14.05 10.95 9.36
CA LEU A 116 15.47 11.26 9.51
C LEU A 116 16.22 11.09 8.19
N ASN A 117 15.99 9.98 7.47
CA ASN A 117 16.63 9.69 6.19
C ASN A 117 16.32 10.76 5.13
N ILE A 118 15.10 11.30 5.09
CA ILE A 118 14.78 12.41 4.19
C ILE A 118 15.59 13.66 4.55
N ARG A 119 15.70 14.01 5.83
CA ARG A 119 16.44 15.21 6.24
C ARG A 119 17.90 15.16 5.80
N GLU A 120 18.55 14.00 5.95
CA GLU A 120 19.94 13.79 5.51
C GLU A 120 20.15 13.98 3.99
N ILE A 121 19.12 13.78 3.16
CA ILE A 121 19.23 13.95 1.71
C ILE A 121 19.19 15.43 1.31
N TYR A 122 18.49 16.27 2.08
CA TYR A 122 18.20 17.66 1.72
C TYR A 122 18.92 18.71 2.58
N GLU A 123 19.68 18.28 3.58
CA GLU A 123 20.61 19.09 4.39
C GLU A 123 22.06 18.82 3.98
#